data_AF-A0A958DSW2-F1
#
_entry.id   AF-A0A958DSW2-F1
#
_cell.length_a   1.000
_cell.length_b   1.000
_cell.length_c   1.000
_cell.angle_alpha   90.00
_cell.angle_beta   90.00
_cell.angle_gamma   90.00
#
_symmetry.space_group_name_H-M   'P 1'
#
loop_
_entity.id
_entity.type
_entity.pdbx_description
1 polymer ?
#
loop_
_entity_poly.entity_id
_entity_poly.type
_entity_poly.pdbx_seq_one_letter_code
_entity_poly.pdbx_strand_id
1 'polypeptide(L)'
;MLDQIIENIIQKIRKEVVQPGMGDIPLTYIFTRNIPDSIKHFFDQEVELWIREESEKFSASERFDYDVPEVQMLLDKIFDTLKQTATFNLNQFNLLLER
;
A
#
# COMPACT_ATOMS: atom_id res chain seq x y z
N MET A 1 -13.08 -9.52 25.76
CA MET A 1 -13.32 -10.72 24.92
C MET A 1 -13.14 -10.41 23.45
N LEU A 2 -13.72 -9.32 22.93
CA LEU A 2 -13.49 -8.84 21.56
C LEU A 2 -12.01 -8.50 21.29
N ASP A 3 -11.33 -7.82 22.22
CA ASP A 3 -9.92 -7.45 22.05
C ASP A 3 -9.00 -8.67 21.88
N GLN A 4 -9.27 -9.74 22.62
CA GLN A 4 -8.54 -11.01 22.50
C GLN A 4 -8.76 -11.66 21.13
N ILE A 5 -9.96 -11.52 20.56
CA ILE A 5 -10.29 -12.07 19.23
C ILE A 5 -9.57 -11.25 18.16
N ILE A 6 -9.56 -9.92 18.28
CA ILE A 6 -8.86 -9.01 17.36
C ILE A 6 -7.37 -9.31 17.38
N GLU A 7 -6.75 -9.38 18.57
CA GLU A 7 -5.32 -9.71 18.72
C GLU A 7 -4.99 -11.06 18.07
N ASN A 8 -5.83 -12.09 18.28
CA ASN A 8 -5.62 -13.40 17.65
C ASN A 8 -5.69 -13.34 16.11
N ILE A 9 -6.55 -12.50 15.54
CA ILE A 9 -6.65 -12.30 14.09
C ILE A 9 -5.41 -11.57 13.57
N ILE A 10 -4.97 -10.50 14.24
CA ILE A 10 -3.76 -9.75 13.91
C ILE A 10 -2.55 -10.68 13.90
N GLN A 11 -2.38 -11.50 14.94
CA GLN A 11 -1.28 -12.46 15.02
C GLN A 11 -1.35 -13.53 13.93
N LYS A 12 -2.55 -13.98 13.56
CA LYS A 12 -2.73 -14.94 12.46
C LYS A 12 -2.32 -14.32 11.12
N ILE A 13 -2.75 -13.08 10.85
CA ILE A 13 -2.39 -12.35 9.63
C ILE A 13 -0.88 -12.10 9.57
N ARG A 14 -0.28 -11.64 10.67
CA ARG A 14 1.17 -11.41 10.75
C ARG A 14 1.96 -12.68 10.44
N LYS A 15 1.54 -13.84 10.97
CA LYS A 15 2.16 -15.14 10.67
C LYS A 15 2.00 -15.58 9.22
N GLU A 16 0.85 -15.27 8.60
CA GLU A 16 0.57 -15.65 7.21
C GLU A 16 1.33 -14.79 6.19
N VAL A 17 1.55 -13.51 6.52
CA VAL A 17 2.16 -12.54 5.63
C VAL A 17 3.68 -12.44 5.84
N VAL A 18 4.14 -12.29 7.09
CA VAL A 18 5.54 -11.98 7.41
C VAL A 18 6.39 -13.25 7.44
N GLN A 19 7.36 -13.35 6.52
CA GLN A 19 8.34 -14.44 6.49
C GLN A 19 9.66 -14.04 7.20
N PRO A 20 10.42 -15.01 7.75
CA PRO A 20 11.74 -14.73 8.32
C PRO A 20 12.68 -14.07 7.30
N GLY A 21 13.31 -12.96 7.70
CA GLY A 21 14.24 -12.21 6.84
C GLY A 21 13.57 -11.27 5.83
N MET A 22 12.25 -11.15 5.84
CA MET A 22 11.50 -10.23 4.98
C MET A 22 11.59 -8.80 5.55
N GLY A 23 12.28 -7.90 4.83
CA GLY A 23 12.37 -6.48 5.21
C GLY A 23 11.18 -5.66 4.71
N ASP A 24 10.74 -5.95 3.49
CA ASP A 24 9.65 -5.26 2.80
C ASP A 24 8.61 -6.26 2.31
N ILE A 25 7.34 -5.85 2.36
CA ILE A 25 6.16 -6.64 2.05
C ILE A 25 5.48 -6.00 0.84
N PRO A 26 5.62 -6.58 -0.37
CA PRO A 26 4.95 -6.06 -1.56
C PRO A 26 3.42 -6.14 -1.44
N LEU A 27 2.70 -5.11 -1.89
CA LEU A 27 1.24 -5.12 -1.94
C LEU A 27 0.72 -6.30 -2.77
N THR A 28 1.34 -6.55 -3.94
CA THR A 28 1.02 -7.70 -4.79
C THR A 28 1.19 -9.03 -4.06
N TYR A 29 2.17 -9.15 -3.19
CA TYR A 29 2.38 -10.34 -2.36
C TYR A 29 1.25 -10.51 -1.32
N ILE A 30 0.78 -9.43 -0.69
CA ILE A 30 -0.36 -9.47 0.26
C ILE A 30 -1.61 -10.07 -0.40
N PHE A 31 -1.90 -9.70 -1.65
CA PHE A 31 -3.04 -10.25 -2.39
C PHE A 31 -2.98 -11.76 -2.60
N THR A 32 -1.76 -12.33 -2.67
CA THR A 32 -1.56 -13.79 -2.80
C THR A 32 -1.74 -14.55 -1.48
N ARG A 33 -1.78 -13.86 -0.33
CA ARG A 33 -1.87 -14.51 0.99
C ARG A 33 -3.30 -14.93 1.31
N ASN A 34 -3.43 -15.97 2.13
CA ASN A 34 -4.71 -16.47 2.61
C ASN A 34 -5.21 -15.68 3.84
N ILE A 35 -5.45 -14.39 3.63
CA ILE A 35 -5.99 -13.46 4.64
C ILE A 35 -7.35 -12.91 4.16
N PRO A 36 -8.18 -12.36 5.06
CA PRO A 36 -9.48 -11.82 4.68
C PRO A 36 -9.37 -10.72 3.62
N ASP A 37 -10.28 -10.72 2.64
CA ASP A 37 -10.24 -9.76 1.54
C ASP A 37 -10.44 -8.32 2.00
N SER A 38 -11.18 -8.09 3.09
CA SER A 38 -11.29 -6.78 3.73
C SER A 38 -9.94 -6.20 4.14
N ILE A 39 -9.01 -7.05 4.62
CA ILE A 39 -7.66 -6.63 4.99
C ILE A 39 -6.83 -6.33 3.75
N LYS A 40 -6.96 -7.14 2.69
CA LYS A 40 -6.28 -6.87 1.41
C LYS A 40 -6.71 -5.53 0.82
N HIS A 41 -8.02 -5.28 0.78
CA HIS A 41 -8.59 -4.02 0.31
C HIS A 41 -8.18 -2.84 1.18
N PHE A 42 -8.05 -3.02 2.50
CA PHE A 42 -7.54 -1.98 3.37
C PHE A 42 -6.11 -1.55 2.99
N PHE A 43 -5.18 -2.50 2.83
CA PHE A 43 -3.81 -2.17 2.38
C PHE A 43 -3.79 -1.57 0.98
N ASP A 44 -4.67 -2.04 0.10
CA ASP A 44 -4.82 -1.49 -1.24
C ASP A 44 -5.23 0.00 -1.20
N GLN A 45 -6.23 0.32 -0.38
CA GLN A 45 -6.72 1.69 -0.16
C GLN A 45 -5.65 2.60 0.44
N GLU A 46 -4.85 2.13 1.40
CA GLU A 46 -3.75 2.92 1.97
C GLU A 46 -2.72 3.31 0.90
N VAL A 47 -2.41 2.40 -0.05
CA VAL A 47 -1.53 2.73 -1.18
C VAL A 47 -2.20 3.71 -2.14
N GLU A 48 -3.50 3.57 -2.43
CA GLU A 48 -4.22 4.52 -3.28
C GLU A 48 -4.25 5.92 -2.68
N LEU A 49 -4.48 6.00 -1.36
CA LEU A 49 -4.47 7.27 -0.63
C LEU A 49 -3.09 7.92 -0.72
N TRP A 50 -2.03 7.15 -0.45
CA TRP A 50 -0.66 7.65 -0.57
C TRP A 50 -0.35 8.13 -2.00
N ILE A 51 -0.71 7.36 -3.03
CA ILE A 51 -0.51 7.76 -4.43
C ILE A 51 -1.24 9.07 -4.74
N ARG A 52 -2.48 9.23 -4.26
CA ARG A 52 -3.23 10.46 -4.44
C ARG A 52 -2.53 11.65 -3.79
N GLU A 53 -2.09 11.51 -2.54
CA GLU A 53 -1.37 12.56 -1.82
C GLU A 53 -0.06 12.95 -2.54
N GLU A 54 0.68 11.98 -3.08
CA GLU A 54 1.88 12.25 -3.86
C GLU A 54 1.55 12.91 -5.21
N SER A 55 0.49 12.49 -5.89
CA SER A 55 0.03 13.11 -7.14
C SER A 55 -0.35 14.57 -6.94
N GLU A 56 -1.05 14.90 -5.86
CA GLU A 56 -1.39 16.28 -5.51
C GLU A 56 -0.13 17.13 -5.32
N LYS A 57 0.88 16.62 -4.59
CA LYS A 57 2.17 17.31 -4.42
C LYS A 57 2.91 17.55 -5.73
N PHE A 58 2.88 16.58 -6.64
CA PHE A 58 3.48 16.73 -7.97
C PHE A 58 2.77 17.82 -8.77
N SER A 59 1.44 17.76 -8.88
CA SER A 59 0.64 18.74 -9.63
C SER A 59 0.74 20.17 -9.08
N ALA A 60 1.08 20.35 -7.80
CA ALA A 60 1.30 21.67 -7.19
C ALA A 60 2.64 22.32 -7.57
N SER A 61 3.54 21.59 -8.24
CA SER A 61 4.88 22.07 -8.59
C SER A 61 4.93 22.67 -9.99
N GLU A 62 5.44 23.89 -10.15
CA GLU A 62 5.62 24.56 -11.46
C GLU A 62 6.74 23.96 -12.36
N ARG A 63 7.18 22.72 -12.09
CA ARG A 63 8.30 22.06 -12.81
C ARG A 63 7.94 21.59 -14.21
N PHE A 64 6.66 21.34 -14.48
CA PHE A 64 6.17 20.81 -15.73
C PHE A 64 4.93 21.56 -16.19
N ASP A 65 4.70 21.55 -17.49
CA ASP A 65 3.42 21.97 -18.08
C ASP A 65 2.47 20.78 -18.05
N TYR A 66 1.54 20.78 -17.09
CA TYR A 66 0.57 19.70 -16.90
C TYR A 66 -0.58 19.74 -17.91
N ASP A 67 -0.70 20.80 -18.71
CA ASP A 67 -1.72 20.86 -19.76
C ASP A 67 -1.31 20.07 -21.01
N VAL A 68 -0.02 19.69 -21.10
CA VAL A 68 0.53 18.88 -22.19
C VAL A 68 0.10 17.42 -22.03
N PRO A 69 -0.62 16.82 -23.01
CA PRO A 69 -1.10 15.44 -22.92
C PRO A 69 0.00 14.41 -22.67
N GLU A 70 1.17 14.59 -23.28
CA GLU A 70 2.31 13.70 -23.12
C GLU A 70 2.84 13.69 -21.68
N VAL A 71 2.79 14.83 -20.98
CA VAL A 71 3.20 14.94 -19.58
C VAL A 71 2.21 14.19 -18.69
N GLN A 72 0.90 14.37 -18.91
CA GLN A 72 -0.14 13.61 -18.20
C GLN A 72 0.02 12.09 -18.37
N MET A 73 0.22 11.63 -19.62
CA MET A 73 0.42 10.21 -19.90
C MET A 73 1.66 9.62 -19.20
N LEU A 74 2.73 10.41 -19.05
CA LEU A 74 3.93 9.97 -18.34
C LEU A 74 3.69 9.92 -16.82
N LEU A 75 2.96 10.89 -16.27
CA LEU A 75 2.57 10.89 -14.86
C LEU A 75 1.70 9.68 -14.53
N ASP A 76 0.69 9.38 -15.35
CA ASP A 76 -0.15 8.19 -15.17
C ASP A 76 0.69 6.91 -15.13
N LYS A 77 1.64 6.76 -16.08
CA LYS A 77 2.56 5.61 -16.10
C LYS A 77 3.42 5.52 -14.83
N ILE A 78 3.87 6.66 -14.31
CA ILE A 78 4.66 6.70 -13.07
C ILE A 78 3.80 6.19 -11.92
N PHE A 79 2.58 6.72 -11.74
CA PHE A 79 1.71 6.32 -10.63
C PHE A 79 1.23 4.87 -10.75
N ASP A 80 0.95 4.39 -11.95
CA ASP A 80 0.65 2.97 -12.20
C ASP A 80 1.83 2.08 -11.81
N THR A 81 3.05 2.47 -12.16
CA THR A 81 4.26 1.74 -11.78
C THR A 81 4.42 1.74 -10.27
N LEU A 82 4.24 2.90 -9.62
CA LEU A 82 4.30 3.01 -8.16
C LEU A 82 3.29 2.10 -7.47
N LYS A 83 2.06 1.99 -7.99
CA LYS A 83 1.03 1.09 -7.47
C LYS A 83 1.46 -0.38 -7.56
N GLN A 84 2.03 -0.79 -8.70
CA GLN A 84 2.45 -2.17 -8.93
C GLN A 84 3.68 -2.57 -8.10
N THR A 85 4.57 -1.62 -7.83
CA THR A 85 5.80 -1.84 -7.05
C THR A 85 5.66 -1.44 -5.59
N ALA A 86 4.46 -1.07 -5.12
CA ALA A 86 4.25 -0.61 -3.76
C ALA A 86 4.64 -1.69 -2.75
N THR A 87 5.46 -1.30 -1.77
CA THR A 87 5.91 -2.17 -0.69
C THR A 87 5.71 -1.47 0.65
N PHE A 88 5.34 -2.24 1.66
CA PHE A 88 5.32 -1.78 3.04
C PHE A 88 6.58 -2.30 3.73
N ASN A 89 7.30 -1.44 4.45
CA ASN A 89 8.27 -1.98 5.39
C ASN A 89 7.55 -2.69 6.55
N LEU A 90 8.26 -3.57 7.25
CA LEU A 90 7.66 -4.37 8.33
C LEU A 90 6.98 -3.53 9.42
N ASN A 91 7.56 -2.38 9.78
CA ASN A 91 7.01 -1.51 10.82
C ASN A 91 5.69 -0.85 10.38
N GLN A 92 5.64 -0.34 9.15
CA GLN A 92 4.44 0.24 8.55
C GLN A 92 3.32 -0.79 8.43
N PHE A 93 3.64 -2.00 7.97
CA PHE A 93 2.67 -3.08 7.88
C PHE A 93 2.04 -3.39 9.24
N ASN A 94 2.86 -3.50 10.29
CA ASN A 94 2.37 -3.79 11.64
C ASN A 94 1.52 -2.65 12.20
N LEU A 95 1.94 -1.40 12.00
CA LEU A 95 1.18 -0.23 12.45
C LEU A 95 -0.21 -0.15 11.78
N LEU A 96 -0.27 -0.42 10.47
CA LEU A 96 -1.52 -0.42 9.71
C LEU A 96 -2.44 -1.56 10.11
N LEU A 97 -1.89 -2.73 10.46
CA LEU A 97 -2.68 -3.88 10.90
C LEU A 97 -3.31 -3.70 12.29
N GLU A 98 -2.74 -2.81 13.10
CA GLU A 98 -3.19 -2.48 14.46
C GLU A 98 -4.16 -1.27 14.51
N ARG A 99 -4.41 -0.61 13.37
CA ARG A 99 -5.34 0.52 13.22
C ARG A 99 -6.80 0.06 13.09
#